data_AF-A0AAW2JUE3-F1
#
_entry.id   AF-A0AAW2JUE3-F1
#
_cell.length_a   1.000
_cell.length_b   1.000
_cell.length_c   1.000
_cell.angle_alpha   90.00
_cell.angle_beta   90.00
_cell.angle_gamma   90.00
#
_symmetry.space_group_name_H-M   'P 1'
#
loop_
_entity.id
_entity.type
_entity.pdbx_description
1 polymer ?
#
loop_
_entity_poly.entity_id
_entity_poly.type
_entity_poly.pdbx_seq_one_letter_code
_entity_poly.pdbx_strand_id
1 'polypeptide(L)'
;MSRHLWSVIRQEDSIWVDWIGHYRLRGTSIWTVNAKRGAWGWRKMLELRDTLLPHIRFKVGTGESFSLWHDPWHCLGPLILRFPRGPQDQHIPYGQSECGHCR
;
A
#
# COMPACT_ATOMS: atom_id res chain seq x y z
N MET A 1 -16.56 7.51 0.85
CA MET A 1 -15.23 7.33 1.47
C MET A 1 -14.49 6.09 0.97
N SER A 2 -15.14 4.92 0.93
CA SER A 2 -14.55 3.68 0.37
C SER A 2 -14.07 3.84 -1.09
N ARG A 3 -14.87 4.47 -1.96
CA ARG A 3 -14.48 4.75 -3.36
C ARG A 3 -13.20 5.56 -3.49
N HIS A 4 -13.05 6.62 -2.69
CA HIS A 4 -11.86 7.46 -2.70
C HIS A 4 -10.61 6.70 -2.24
N LEU A 5 -10.73 5.92 -1.17
CA LEU A 5 -9.63 5.06 -0.73
C LEU A 5 -9.27 4.03 -1.81
N TRP A 6 -10.26 3.45 -2.48
CA TRP A 6 -10.04 2.53 -3.59
C TRP A 6 -9.32 3.18 -4.77
N SER A 7 -9.70 4.41 -5.14
CA SER A 7 -9.01 5.19 -6.18
C SER A 7 -7.55 5.46 -5.82
N VAL A 8 -7.23 5.72 -4.55
CA VAL A 8 -5.83 5.86 -4.08
C VAL A 8 -5.07 4.54 -4.17
N ILE A 9 -5.70 3.43 -3.75
CA ILE A 9 -5.08 2.10 -3.79
C ILE A 9 -4.78 1.68 -5.23
N ARG A 10 -5.69 1.98 -6.16
CA ARG A 10 -5.52 1.68 -7.59
C ARG A 10 -4.65 2.68 -8.34
N GLN A 11 -4.21 3.76 -7.69
CA GLN A 11 -3.49 4.86 -8.33
C GLN A 11 -4.23 5.36 -9.58
N GLU A 12 -5.55 5.59 -9.45
CA GLU A 12 -6.37 6.07 -10.55
C GLU A 12 -5.97 7.50 -10.94
N ASP A 13 -5.88 7.76 -12.25
CA ASP A 13 -5.57 9.06 -12.84
C ASP A 13 -6.66 10.09 -12.52
N SER A 14 -6.55 10.72 -11.36
CA SER A 14 -7.45 11.76 -10.91
C SER A 14 -6.70 12.82 -10.12
N ILE A 15 -7.06 14.08 -10.34
CA ILE A 15 -6.47 15.25 -9.65
C ILE A 15 -6.46 15.06 -8.13
N TRP A 16 -7.51 14.45 -7.59
CA TRP A 16 -7.60 14.19 -6.16
C TRP A 16 -6.61 13.12 -5.68
N VAL A 17 -6.41 12.03 -6.43
CA VAL A 17 -5.40 11.00 -6.12
C VAL A 17 -3.99 11.58 -6.25
N ASP A 18 -3.72 12.36 -7.29
CA ASP A 18 -2.43 13.04 -7.47
C ASP A 18 -2.14 14.00 -6.31
N TRP A 19 -3.13 14.81 -5.93
CA TRP A 19 -2.99 15.73 -4.80
C TRP A 19 -2.72 14.98 -3.49
N ILE A 20 -3.42 13.87 -3.22
CA ILE A 20 -3.15 13.02 -2.07
C ILE A 20 -1.73 12.45 -2.13
N GLY A 21 -1.31 11.95 -3.29
CA GLY A 21 0.05 11.45 -3.53
C GLY A 21 1.12 12.48 -3.17
N HIS A 22 1.00 13.68 -3.73
CA HIS A 22 1.98 14.75 -3.54
C HIS A 22 1.95 15.35 -2.12
N TYR A 23 0.78 15.66 -1.57
CA TYR A 23 0.68 16.46 -0.33
C TYR A 23 0.52 15.63 0.93
N ARG A 24 -0.22 14.50 0.86
CA ARG A 24 -0.51 13.65 2.03
C ARG A 24 0.43 12.47 2.15
N LEU A 25 0.73 11.79 1.05
CA LEU A 25 1.56 10.60 1.04
C LEU A 25 3.05 10.93 0.93
N ARG A 26 3.43 11.97 0.17
CA ARG A 26 4.82 12.49 0.08
C ARG A 26 5.86 11.38 -0.21
N GLY A 27 5.56 10.51 -1.18
CA GLY A 27 6.42 9.38 -1.54
C GLY A 27 6.34 8.18 -0.60
N THR A 28 5.41 8.17 0.35
CA THR A 28 5.06 6.98 1.14
C THR A 28 3.81 6.30 0.59
N SER A 29 3.54 5.05 0.98
CA SER A 29 2.29 4.38 0.60
C SER A 29 1.16 4.66 1.57
N ILE A 30 -0.07 4.51 1.09
CA ILE A 30 -1.28 4.54 1.93
C ILE A 30 -1.25 3.49 3.06
N TRP A 31 -0.49 2.41 2.87
CA TRP A 31 -0.31 1.31 3.82
C TRP A 31 0.70 1.63 4.93
N THR A 32 1.68 2.48 4.63
CA THR A 32 2.78 2.80 5.55
C THR A 32 2.66 4.18 6.19
N VAL A 33 1.81 5.07 5.65
CA VAL A 33 1.61 6.42 6.17
C VAL A 33 1.00 6.40 7.58
N ASN A 34 1.49 7.30 8.44
CA ASN A 34 1.07 7.35 9.84
C ASN A 34 -0.31 8.01 10.00
N ALA A 35 -1.27 7.26 10.57
CA ALA A 35 -2.63 7.72 10.80
C ALA A 35 -2.80 8.76 11.92
N LYS A 36 -1.79 8.99 12.76
CA LYS A 36 -1.89 9.90 13.91
C LYS A 36 -1.87 11.39 13.52
N ARG A 37 -1.42 11.71 12.30
CA ARG A 37 -1.28 13.11 11.83
C ARG A 37 -2.29 13.39 10.73
N GLY A 38 -3.23 14.30 10.97
CA GLY A 38 -4.16 14.79 9.94
C GLY A 38 -5.54 15.14 10.47
N ALA A 39 -6.36 15.69 9.57
CA ALA A 39 -7.76 15.99 9.86
C ALA A 39 -8.54 14.69 10.14
N TRP A 40 -9.64 14.79 10.88
CA TRP A 40 -10.47 13.64 11.25
C TRP A 40 -10.87 12.76 10.05
N GLY A 41 -11.21 13.37 8.91
CA GLY A 41 -11.55 12.63 7.69
C GLY A 41 -10.40 11.79 7.13
N TRP A 42 -9.16 12.28 7.24
CA TRP A 42 -7.96 11.52 6.83
C TRP A 42 -7.75 10.31 7.74
N ARG A 43 -7.92 10.49 9.05
CA ARG A 43 -7.86 9.40 10.03
C ARG A 43 -8.89 8.33 9.72
N LYS A 44 -10.14 8.73 9.46
CA LYS A 44 -11.23 7.80 9.10
C LYS A 44 -10.94 7.04 7.80
N MET A 45 -10.34 7.70 6.81
CA MET A 45 -9.91 7.04 5.57
C MET A 45 -8.83 5.99 5.84
N LEU A 46 -7.86 6.30 6.69
CA LEU A 46 -6.81 5.35 7.08
C LEU A 46 -7.31 4.23 7.99
N GLU A 47 -8.35 4.45 8.80
CA GLU A 47 -9.01 3.37 9.54
C GLU A 47 -9.72 2.40 8.59
N LEU A 48 -10.38 2.92 7.53
CA LEU A 48 -11.05 2.09 6.52
C LEU A 48 -10.07 1.21 5.73
N ARG A 49 -8.81 1.64 5.59
CA ARG A 49 -7.74 0.85 4.97
C ARG A 49 -7.58 -0.50 5.64
N ASP A 50 -7.50 -0.51 6.97
CA ASP A 50 -7.25 -1.73 7.75
C ASP A 50 -8.48 -2.67 7.67
N THR A 51 -9.68 -2.10 7.59
CA THR A 51 -10.92 -2.87 7.36
C THR A 51 -10.99 -3.46 5.95
N LEU A 52 -10.51 -2.74 4.93
CA LEU A 52 -10.56 -3.21 3.55
C LEU A 52 -9.42 -4.18 3.21
N LEU A 53 -8.28 -4.08 3.90
CA LEU A 53 -7.10 -4.88 3.61
C LEU A 53 -7.36 -6.40 3.46
N PRO A 54 -8.15 -7.06 4.34
CA PRO A 54 -8.47 -8.49 4.18
C PRO A 54 -9.26 -8.83 2.91
N HIS A 55 -9.94 -7.83 2.34
CA HIS A 55 -10.78 -7.98 1.15
C HIS A 55 -10.03 -7.65 -0.15
N ILE A 56 -8.76 -7.24 -0.07
CA ILE A 56 -7.95 -6.84 -1.22
C ILE A 56 -6.98 -7.96 -1.57
N ARG A 57 -6.97 -8.36 -2.84
CA ARG A 57 -5.98 -9.27 -3.39
C ARG A 57 -5.04 -8.48 -4.29
N PHE A 58 -3.76 -8.54 -3.97
CA PHE A 58 -2.70 -7.96 -4.78
C PHE A 58 -2.25 -8.99 -5.80
N LYS A 59 -2.24 -8.60 -7.07
CA LYS A 59 -1.62 -9.41 -8.12
C LYS A 59 -0.17 -8.96 -8.25
N VAL A 60 0.77 -9.83 -7.92
CA VAL A 60 2.19 -9.55 -8.12
C VAL A 60 2.43 -9.36 -9.62
N GLY A 61 2.95 -8.20 -9.99
CA GLY A 61 3.15 -7.81 -11.38
C GLY A 61 4.39 -6.94 -11.56
N THR A 62 4.76 -6.69 -12.81
CA THR A 62 5.94 -5.90 -13.18
C THR A 62 5.66 -4.40 -13.08
N GLY A 63 5.71 -3.86 -11.86
CA GLY A 63 6.33 -2.54 -11.58
C GLY A 63 5.56 -1.23 -11.78
N GLU A 64 4.37 -1.19 -12.40
CA GLU A 64 3.68 0.11 -12.61
C GLU A 64 2.57 0.39 -11.59
N SER A 65 1.85 -0.62 -11.14
CA SER A 65 0.72 -0.50 -10.19
C SER A 65 0.96 -1.21 -8.86
N PHE A 66 2.13 -1.83 -8.70
CA PHE A 66 2.46 -2.71 -7.59
C PHE A 66 3.85 -2.41 -7.04
N SER A 67 3.92 -2.18 -5.73
CA SER A 67 5.16 -1.98 -4.99
C SER A 67 5.45 -3.18 -4.09
N LEU A 68 6.47 -3.96 -4.43
CA LEU A 68 6.88 -5.13 -3.66
C LEU A 68 7.14 -4.84 -2.16
N TRP A 69 7.66 -3.65 -1.86
CA TRP A 69 8.06 -3.28 -0.49
C TRP A 69 6.95 -2.58 0.29
N HIS A 70 6.13 -1.80 -0.40
CA HIS A 70 5.17 -0.91 0.25
C HIS A 70 3.73 -1.43 0.22
N ASP A 71 3.40 -2.33 -0.70
CA ASP A 71 2.07 -2.94 -0.73
C ASP A 71 1.98 -4.18 0.19
N PRO A 72 0.85 -4.37 0.89
CA PRO A 72 0.63 -5.48 1.80
C PRO A 72 0.15 -6.74 1.07
N TRP A 73 0.92 -7.19 0.07
CA TRP A 73 0.61 -8.40 -0.69
C TRP A 73 0.99 -9.69 0.06
N HIS A 74 1.83 -9.57 1.10
CA HIS A 74 2.30 -10.67 1.92
C HIS A 74 1.61 -10.67 3.29
N CYS A 75 1.49 -11.82 3.96
CA CYS A 75 0.88 -11.91 5.31
C CYS A 75 1.62 -11.10 6.38
N LEU A 76 2.85 -10.70 6.10
CA LEU A 76 3.65 -9.86 6.99
C LEU A 76 3.28 -8.37 6.86
N GLY A 77 2.30 -8.03 6.02
CA GLY A 77 1.98 -6.67 5.63
C GLY A 77 3.05 -6.08 4.69
N PRO A 78 3.16 -4.75 4.61
CA PRO A 78 4.18 -4.09 3.80
C PRO A 78 5.59 -4.49 4.28
N LEU A 79 6.37 -5.13 3.40
CA LEU A 79 7.67 -5.69 3.75
C LEU A 79 8.65 -4.63 4.25
N ILE A 80 8.53 -3.37 3.83
CA ILE A 80 9.35 -2.24 4.29
C ILE A 80 9.27 -2.03 5.82
N LEU A 81 8.14 -2.37 6.44
CA LEU A 81 7.98 -2.24 7.90
C LEU A 81 8.77 -3.31 8.65
N ARG A 82 8.99 -4.49 8.03
CA ARG A 82 9.74 -5.60 8.62
C ARG A 82 11.22 -5.58 8.24
N PHE A 83 11.52 -5.16 7.02
CA PHE A 83 12.86 -5.12 6.43
C PHE A 83 13.17 -3.70 5.93
N PRO A 84 13.54 -2.76 6.82
CA PRO A 84 13.76 -1.36 6.44
C PRO A 84 14.91 -1.15 5.45
N ARG A 85 15.84 -2.10 5.34
CA ARG A 85 16.97 -2.09 4.38
C ARG A 85 16.70 -2.88 3.10
N GLY A 86 15.57 -3.60 3.06
CA GLY A 86 15.26 -4.52 1.98
C GLY A 86 15.27 -3.92 0.56
N PRO A 87 14.76 -2.69 0.32
CA PRO A 87 14.76 -2.09 -1.02
C PRO A 87 16.14 -1.91 -1.66
N GLN A 88 17.21 -1.99 -0.86
CA GLN A 88 18.60 -1.87 -1.32
C GLN A 88 19.20 -3.23 -1.74
N ASP A 89 18.62 -4.33 -1.29
CA ASP A 89 19.00 -5.70 -1.63
C ASP A 89 18.06 -6.24 -2.73
N GLN A 90 18.40 -5.98 -4.00
CA GLN A 90 17.58 -6.37 -5.16
C GLN A 90 17.50 -7.89 -5.43
N HIS A 91 18.16 -8.73 -4.63
CA HIS A 91 18.19 -10.18 -4.81
C HIS A 91 17.05 -10.87 -4.04
N ILE A 92 15.81 -10.67 -4.49
CA ILE A 92 14.68 -11.51 -4.07
C ILE A 92 14.49 -12.59 -5.16
N PRO A 93 14.57 -13.89 -4.83
CA PRO A 93 14.32 -14.93 -5.82
C PRO A 93 12.87 -14.84 -6.30
N TYR A 94 12.68 -14.60 -7.61
CA TYR A 94 11.40 -14.55 -8.31
C TYR A 94 10.55 -15.85 -8.24
N GLY A 95 11.03 -16.88 -7.51
CA GLY A 95 10.38 -18.20 -7.40
C GLY A 95 9.52 -18.43 -6.16
N GLN A 96 9.22 -17.42 -5.33
CA GLN A 96 8.40 -17.56 -4.12
C GLN A 96 7.25 -16.55 -3.98
N SER A 97 6.96 -15.74 -5.01
CA SER A 97 5.95 -14.67 -4.89
C SER A 97 4.49 -15.15 -4.90
N GLU A 98 4.23 -16.44 -5.06
CA GLU A 98 2.93 -17.00 -4.70
C GLU A 98 2.94 -17.35 -3.21
N CYS A 99 2.52 -16.40 -2.38
CA CYS A 99 2.18 -16.71 -0.99
C CYS A 99 0.85 -17.49 -1.00
N GLY A 100 0.90 -18.76 -1.45
CA GLY A 100 -0.24 -19.67 -1.60
C GLY A 100 -0.89 -20.08 -0.28
N HIS A 101 -0.46 -19.51 0.85
CA HIS A 101 -0.98 -19.88 2.17
C HIS A 101 -0.78 -18.79 3.23
N CYS A 102 -1.30 -17.58 3.00
CA CYS A 102 -1.63 -16.70 4.11
C CYS A 102 -3.10 -16.96 4.49
N ARG A 103 -3.33 -17.91 5.41
CA ARG A 103 -4.62 -18.06 6.11
C ARG A 103 -4.81 -16.93 7.11
#